data_AF-A0AA36IGR2-F1
#
_entry.id   AF-A0AA36IGR2-F1
#
_cell.length_a   1.000
_cell.length_b   1.000
_cell.length_c   1.000
_cell.angle_alpha   90.00
_cell.angle_beta   90.00
_cell.angle_gamma   90.00
#
_symmetry.space_group_name_H-M   'P 1'
#
loop_
_entity.id
_entity.type
_entity.pdbx_description
1 polymer ?
#
loop_
_entity_poly.entity_id
_entity_poly.type
_entity_poly.pdbx_seq_one_letter_code
_entity_poly.pdbx_strand_id
1 'polypeptide(L)'
;MSTTKQAKSASATEQAKSARALYPRAPYVSHKAGKISYVHHKAGKIRTLCPPQSRRNLRAPYVHHKAITVFHFLERRTSFGQRVGHKLHLLPPTDTSCEFGKNIQLLVEVIALLATLVFSCPNLDWSPIDHLETFAGQCAVTKAEWQAGRKAVPFEILVGGDCMDFCSPAGFANAVYQTLRTSPGGGALHAPVCSTWVFMSRGSTLRSPTRPLGRGDSQKVADGNLHVARCAVLCILAAAKGIFWLLEQPSTSIMETHPSFQKMLKILHVRKLIFDMKDFGANTQKRTILYSSHEEVDDLLLHKHPRKRCHSKEMVIRYTDS
;
A
#
# COMPACT_ATOMS: atom_id res chain seq x y z
N MET A 1 17.22 58.19 -3.09
CA MET A 1 17.88 57.27 -2.13
C MET A 1 16.81 56.57 -1.30
N SER A 2 16.51 55.30 -1.57
CA SER A 2 16.08 54.34 -0.54
C SER A 2 16.17 52.95 -1.14
N THR A 3 16.80 52.07 -0.38
CA THR A 3 17.46 50.84 -0.78
C THR A 3 16.53 49.62 -0.72
N THR A 4 16.55 48.86 -1.80
CA THR A 4 16.22 47.44 -1.94
C THR A 4 16.98 46.58 -0.91
N LYS A 5 16.37 45.51 -0.36
CA LYS A 5 16.81 44.10 -0.53
C LYS A 5 16.25 43.07 0.49
N GLN A 6 15.68 42.02 -0.12
CA GLN A 6 15.94 40.59 0.10
C GLN A 6 15.89 40.00 1.52
N ALA A 7 14.84 39.22 1.80
CA ALA A 7 14.90 38.10 2.73
C ALA A 7 13.74 37.09 2.55
N LYS A 8 13.73 36.28 1.48
CA LYS A 8 12.88 35.05 1.38
C LYS A 8 13.47 34.03 0.39
N SER A 9 14.47 33.24 0.80
CA SER A 9 14.85 32.02 0.04
C SER A 9 15.52 30.90 0.85
N ALA A 10 15.59 31.00 2.18
CA ALA A 10 16.35 30.03 2.98
C ALA A 10 15.57 28.76 3.42
N SER A 11 14.24 28.72 3.36
CA SER A 11 13.49 27.61 4.02
C SER A 11 13.32 26.33 3.19
N ALA A 12 13.45 26.39 1.86
CA ALA A 12 13.25 25.21 1.00
C ALA A 12 14.45 24.24 1.05
N THR A 13 15.66 24.76 1.24
CA THR A 13 16.90 23.96 1.23
C THR A 13 17.12 23.18 2.53
N GLU A 14 16.60 23.66 3.66
CA GLU A 14 16.67 22.95 4.94
C GLU A 14 15.67 21.79 5.01
N GLN A 15 14.46 21.94 4.48
CA GLN A 15 13.48 20.85 4.40
C GLN A 15 13.97 19.70 3.49
N ALA A 16 14.66 20.01 2.40
CA ALA A 16 15.26 19.00 1.51
C ALA A 16 16.44 18.24 2.16
N LYS A 17 17.18 18.86 3.09
CA LYS A 17 18.28 18.20 3.82
C LYS A 17 17.76 17.27 4.94
N SER A 18 16.64 17.62 5.58
CA SER A 18 16.00 16.79 6.61
C SER A 18 15.43 15.48 6.03
N ALA A 19 14.76 15.55 4.87
CA ALA A 19 14.25 14.36 4.18
C ALA A 19 15.37 13.39 3.73
N ARG A 20 16.56 13.93 3.45
CA ARG A 20 17.73 13.14 3.03
C ARG A 20 18.41 12.39 4.17
N ALA A 21 18.20 12.82 5.43
CA ALA A 21 18.71 12.14 6.62
C ALA A 21 17.84 10.94 7.05
N LEU A 22 16.54 10.96 6.70
CA LEU A 22 15.60 9.88 7.00
C LEU A 22 15.74 8.66 6.07
N TYR A 23 16.39 8.83 4.91
CA TYR A 23 16.67 7.76 3.94
C TYR A 23 18.15 7.81 3.52
N PRO A 24 19.08 7.18 4.27
CA PRO A 24 20.40 6.94 3.72
C PRO A 24 20.22 6.18 2.40
N ARG A 25 20.89 6.64 1.33
CA ARG A 25 20.97 5.87 0.09
C ARG A 25 21.30 4.43 0.46
N ALA A 26 20.49 3.47 0.01
CA ALA A 26 20.84 2.07 0.14
C ALA A 26 22.27 1.90 -0.39
N PRO A 27 23.18 1.25 0.37
CA PRO A 27 24.55 1.11 -0.07
C PRO A 27 24.54 0.44 -1.44
N TYR A 28 25.16 1.09 -2.41
CA TYR A 28 25.43 0.49 -3.71
C TYR A 28 26.35 -0.70 -3.47
N VAL A 29 25.78 -1.91 -3.47
CA VAL A 29 26.54 -3.16 -3.34
C VAL A 29 27.18 -3.43 -4.69
N SER A 30 28.40 -2.93 -4.90
CA SER A 30 29.24 -3.44 -5.99
C SER A 30 29.75 -4.81 -5.56
N HIS A 31 29.31 -5.86 -6.23
CA HIS A 31 29.87 -7.19 -6.04
C HIS A 31 31.30 -7.24 -6.59
N LYS A 32 32.28 -6.99 -5.73
CA LYS A 32 33.63 -7.55 -5.87
C LYS A 32 33.90 -8.43 -4.67
N ALA A 33 34.21 -9.69 -4.94
CA ALA A 33 34.59 -10.69 -3.95
C ALA A 33 35.79 -10.19 -3.14
N GLY A 34 35.59 -9.94 -1.85
CA GLY A 34 36.65 -9.50 -0.95
C GLY A 34 36.11 -9.21 0.45
N LYS A 35 36.70 -9.84 1.45
CA LYS A 35 36.38 -9.75 2.88
C LYS A 35 36.11 -8.31 3.34
N ILE A 36 34.99 -8.09 4.05
CA ILE A 36 34.73 -6.86 4.79
C ILE A 36 35.28 -7.03 6.21
N SER A 37 36.30 -6.25 6.56
CA SER A 37 36.77 -6.05 7.94
C SER A 37 36.14 -4.76 8.48
N TYR A 38 35.53 -4.82 9.66
CA TYR A 38 35.03 -3.63 10.35
C TYR A 38 36.14 -3.00 11.19
N VAL A 39 36.53 -1.77 10.88
CA VAL A 39 37.39 -0.93 11.73
C VAL A 39 36.49 0.01 12.52
N HIS A 40 36.41 -0.21 13.83
CA HIS A 40 35.79 0.74 14.76
C HIS A 40 36.85 1.73 15.26
N HIS A 41 36.71 3.01 14.91
CA HIS A 41 37.38 4.08 15.64
C HIS A 41 36.53 4.46 16.87
N LYS A 42 37.08 4.27 18.07
CA LYS A 42 36.72 5.07 19.25
C LYS A 42 37.97 5.35 20.08
N ALA A 43 38.15 6.63 20.37
CA ALA A 43 39.13 7.15 21.33
C ALA A 43 38.65 6.89 22.77
N GLY A 44 39.59 6.62 23.68
CA GLY A 44 39.47 6.94 25.12
C GLY A 44 39.37 5.78 26.12
N LYS A 45 40.53 5.36 26.63
CA LYS A 45 40.92 4.82 27.97
C LYS A 45 40.04 3.79 28.75
N ILE A 46 40.61 2.57 28.80
CA ILE A 46 40.94 1.66 29.94
C ILE A 46 39.91 1.42 31.06
N ARG A 47 39.44 0.16 31.17
CA ARG A 47 39.60 -0.72 32.35
C ARG A 47 39.31 -2.18 31.97
N THR A 48 40.30 -3.05 32.18
CA THR A 48 40.23 -4.51 32.02
C THR A 48 39.59 -5.15 33.24
N LEU A 49 38.43 -5.78 33.07
CA LEU A 49 37.92 -6.85 33.92
C LEU A 49 37.18 -7.86 33.04
N CYS A 50 37.66 -9.11 33.04
CA CYS A 50 36.95 -10.28 32.52
C CYS A 50 35.94 -10.72 33.59
N PRO A 51 34.68 -11.06 33.26
CA PRO A 51 34.30 -12.49 33.17
C PRO A 51 33.06 -12.72 32.25
N PRO A 52 32.36 -13.87 32.34
CA PRO A 52 32.64 -15.14 31.69
C PRO A 52 31.75 -15.40 30.45
N GLN A 53 32.18 -16.35 29.63
CA GLN A 53 31.48 -16.84 28.44
C GLN A 53 30.08 -17.37 28.79
N SER A 54 29.03 -16.76 28.23
CA SER A 54 27.74 -17.41 28.06
C SER A 54 27.37 -17.43 26.57
N ARG A 55 27.28 -18.65 26.02
CA ARG A 55 26.76 -18.91 24.68
C ARG A 55 25.28 -18.51 24.65
N ARG A 56 24.95 -17.40 24.00
CA ARG A 56 23.58 -17.11 23.55
C ARG A 56 23.55 -17.10 22.03
N ASN A 57 22.76 -18.03 21.50
CA ASN A 57 22.34 -18.12 20.12
C ASN A 57 21.75 -16.79 19.66
N LEU A 58 22.46 -16.08 18.78
CA LEU A 58 21.90 -14.98 18.00
C LEU A 58 20.98 -15.59 16.92
N ARG A 59 19.70 -15.72 17.22
CA ARG A 59 18.66 -15.83 16.18
C ARG A 59 18.35 -14.43 15.67
N ALA A 60 18.62 -14.19 14.40
CA ALA A 60 18.21 -12.98 13.69
C ALA A 60 16.67 -12.84 13.69
N PRO A 61 16.12 -11.62 13.72
CA PRO A 61 14.68 -11.39 13.81
C PRO A 61 13.92 -11.81 12.53
N TYR A 62 12.85 -12.56 12.75
CA TYR A 62 11.97 -13.28 11.82
C TYR A 62 11.06 -12.40 10.94
N VAL A 63 11.45 -11.14 10.67
CA VAL A 63 10.59 -10.16 9.96
C VAL A 63 10.67 -10.31 8.42
N HIS A 64 11.67 -11.04 7.90
CA HIS A 64 11.96 -11.13 6.46
C HIS A 64 11.01 -12.00 5.64
N HIS A 65 10.25 -12.93 6.23
CA HIS A 65 9.52 -13.92 5.42
C HIS A 65 8.19 -13.44 4.80
N LYS A 66 7.62 -12.34 5.30
CA LYS A 66 6.27 -11.88 4.89
C LYS A 66 6.26 -11.19 3.52
N ALA A 67 7.40 -10.65 3.11
CA ALA A 67 7.53 -9.83 1.92
C ALA A 67 7.93 -10.66 0.68
N ILE A 68 8.58 -11.82 0.88
CA ILE A 68 9.14 -12.70 -0.15
C ILE A 68 8.06 -13.36 -1.03
N THR A 69 6.84 -13.55 -0.51
CA THR A 69 5.80 -14.24 -1.29
C THR A 69 5.11 -13.34 -2.33
N VAL A 70 4.86 -12.08 -1.99
CA VAL A 70 4.35 -11.08 -2.96
C VAL A 70 5.44 -10.73 -3.98
N PHE A 71 6.70 -10.86 -3.59
CA PHE A 71 7.88 -10.52 -4.36
C PHE A 71 8.12 -11.38 -5.61
N HIS A 72 8.06 -12.72 -5.48
CA HIS A 72 8.31 -13.63 -6.60
C HIS A 72 7.23 -13.54 -7.70
N PHE A 73 6.06 -13.05 -7.34
CA PHE A 73 4.96 -12.82 -8.27
C PHE A 73 5.20 -11.59 -9.15
N LEU A 74 5.68 -10.48 -8.57
CA LEU A 74 5.95 -9.23 -9.31
C LEU A 74 7.19 -9.33 -10.22
N GLU A 75 8.15 -10.23 -9.95
CA GLU A 75 9.36 -10.40 -10.78
C GLU A 75 9.09 -10.93 -12.20
N ARG A 76 8.01 -11.69 -12.42
CA ARG A 76 7.74 -12.30 -13.74
C ARG A 76 7.13 -11.34 -14.78
N ARG A 77 6.77 -10.12 -14.40
CA ARG A 77 5.96 -9.21 -15.24
C ARG A 77 6.74 -8.19 -16.08
N THR A 78 8.04 -8.00 -15.86
CA THR A 78 8.83 -7.05 -16.66
C THR A 78 9.07 -7.48 -18.11
N SER A 79 8.53 -8.63 -18.53
CA SER A 79 8.75 -9.21 -19.87
C SER A 79 7.48 -9.42 -20.72
N PHE A 80 6.30 -8.97 -20.28
CA PHE A 80 5.05 -9.21 -21.01
C PHE A 80 4.24 -7.92 -21.24
N GLY A 81 4.73 -7.10 -22.17
CA GLY A 81 3.98 -5.98 -22.74
C GLY A 81 3.13 -6.43 -23.92
N GLN A 82 1.89 -5.92 -24.01
CA GLN A 82 0.92 -6.05 -25.10
C GLN A 82 0.11 -7.35 -25.19
N ARG A 83 -1.10 -7.32 -24.60
CA ARG A 83 -2.35 -7.70 -25.27
C ARG A 83 -3.54 -7.44 -24.34
N VAL A 84 -4.24 -6.33 -24.51
CA VAL A 84 -5.63 -6.22 -24.04
C VAL A 84 -6.42 -5.36 -25.03
N GLY A 85 -7.13 -6.03 -25.93
CA GLY A 85 -8.20 -5.43 -26.74
C GLY A 85 -9.47 -6.23 -26.46
N HIS A 86 -10.25 -5.85 -25.44
CA HIS A 86 -11.53 -6.49 -25.14
C HIS A 86 -12.69 -5.64 -25.65
N LYS A 87 -13.51 -6.25 -26.51
CA LYS A 87 -14.81 -5.76 -26.98
C LYS A 87 -15.81 -5.80 -25.82
N LEU A 88 -16.31 -4.64 -25.41
CA LEU A 88 -17.36 -4.51 -24.40
C LEU A 88 -18.73 -4.74 -25.08
N HIS A 89 -19.43 -5.83 -24.74
CA HIS A 89 -20.81 -6.05 -25.16
C HIS A 89 -21.75 -5.26 -24.25
N LEU A 90 -22.44 -4.26 -24.80
CA LEU A 90 -23.41 -3.43 -24.09
C LEU A 90 -24.79 -4.11 -24.10
N LEU A 91 -25.37 -4.31 -22.90
CA LEU A 91 -26.76 -4.72 -22.71
C LEU A 91 -27.71 -3.53 -22.96
N PRO A 92 -28.98 -3.76 -23.35
CA PRO A 92 -29.94 -2.70 -23.62
C PRO A 92 -30.27 -1.88 -22.35
N PRO A 93 -30.46 -0.56 -22.47
CA PRO A 93 -30.67 0.32 -21.33
C PRO A 93 -32.09 0.19 -20.76
N THR A 94 -32.19 -0.05 -19.46
CA THR A 94 -33.41 0.24 -18.67
C THR A 94 -33.39 1.72 -18.24
N ASP A 95 -34.54 2.39 -18.10
CA ASP A 95 -34.67 3.86 -17.88
C ASP A 95 -33.93 4.43 -16.64
N THR A 96 -33.47 3.58 -15.71
CA THR A 96 -32.53 3.96 -14.63
C THR A 96 -31.11 4.27 -15.13
N SER A 97 -30.82 4.05 -16.41
CA SER A 97 -29.52 4.26 -17.06
C SER A 97 -29.10 5.73 -17.15
N CYS A 98 -30.06 6.68 -17.17
CA CYS A 98 -29.76 8.10 -17.40
C CYS A 98 -29.01 8.76 -16.22
N GLU A 99 -29.45 8.54 -14.98
CA GLU A 99 -28.75 9.11 -13.80
C GLU A 99 -27.44 8.38 -13.49
N PHE A 100 -27.40 7.08 -13.75
CA PHE A 100 -26.21 6.28 -13.51
C PHE A 100 -25.07 6.67 -14.45
N GLY A 101 -25.36 6.85 -15.74
CA GLY A 101 -24.38 7.30 -16.74
C GLY A 101 -23.76 8.66 -16.38
N LYS A 102 -24.58 9.63 -15.93
CA LYS A 102 -24.11 10.95 -15.48
C LYS A 102 -23.12 10.87 -14.33
N ASN A 103 -23.34 9.96 -13.38
CA ASN A 103 -22.47 9.78 -12.21
C ASN A 103 -21.11 9.18 -12.56
N ILE A 104 -21.04 8.26 -13.54
CA ILE A 104 -19.77 7.70 -14.01
C ILE A 104 -19.00 8.75 -14.79
N GLN A 105 -19.68 9.47 -15.69
CA GLN A 105 -19.07 10.52 -16.50
C GLN A 105 -18.38 11.58 -15.62
N LEU A 106 -19.09 12.06 -14.60
CA LEU A 106 -18.52 13.01 -13.63
C LEU A 106 -17.28 12.46 -12.91
N LEU A 107 -17.28 11.18 -12.53
CA LEU A 107 -16.11 10.57 -11.88
C LEU A 107 -14.90 10.51 -12.83
N VAL A 108 -15.10 10.15 -14.10
CA VAL A 108 -14.04 10.13 -15.11
C VAL A 108 -13.50 11.53 -15.36
N GLU A 109 -14.38 12.54 -15.47
CA GLU A 109 -13.99 13.95 -15.62
C GLU A 109 -13.16 14.45 -14.44
N VAL A 110 -13.56 14.12 -13.20
CA VAL A 110 -12.79 14.48 -12.00
C VAL A 110 -11.40 13.82 -12.03
N ILE A 111 -11.30 12.56 -12.42
CA ILE A 111 -10.01 11.87 -12.52
C ILE A 111 -9.12 12.51 -13.59
N ALA A 112 -9.70 12.85 -14.76
CA ALA A 112 -8.98 13.53 -15.83
C ALA A 112 -8.47 14.90 -15.37
N LEU A 113 -9.32 15.70 -14.72
CA LEU A 113 -8.94 17.01 -14.17
C LEU A 113 -7.83 16.90 -13.13
N LEU A 114 -7.90 15.91 -12.22
CA LEU A 114 -6.84 15.67 -11.24
C LEU A 114 -5.51 15.31 -11.93
N ALA A 115 -5.54 14.45 -12.94
CA ALA A 115 -4.34 14.10 -13.69
C ALA A 115 -3.76 15.32 -14.43
N THR A 116 -4.60 16.10 -15.11
CA THR A 116 -4.20 17.35 -15.78
C THR A 116 -3.56 18.32 -14.81
N LEU A 117 -4.17 18.54 -13.63
CA LEU A 117 -3.63 19.42 -12.61
C LEU A 117 -2.23 18.99 -12.16
N VAL A 118 -2.01 17.69 -11.94
CA VAL A 118 -0.69 17.16 -11.58
C VAL A 118 0.31 17.37 -12.72
N PHE A 119 -0.07 17.14 -13.98
CA PHE A 119 0.80 17.41 -15.13
C PHE A 119 1.13 18.90 -15.32
N SER A 120 0.25 19.80 -14.86
CA SER A 120 0.49 21.25 -14.89
C SER A 120 1.46 21.75 -13.81
N CYS A 121 1.84 20.92 -12.83
CA CYS A 121 2.81 21.31 -11.81
C CYS A 121 4.26 21.27 -12.36
N PRO A 122 4.95 22.41 -12.48
CA PRO A 122 6.33 22.41 -12.97
C PRO A 122 7.28 21.78 -11.94
N ASN A 123 8.41 21.27 -12.41
CA ASN A 123 9.49 20.71 -11.59
C ASN A 123 9.18 19.41 -10.83
N LEU A 124 8.12 18.69 -11.20
CA LEU A 124 7.91 17.32 -10.73
C LEU A 124 8.91 16.34 -11.38
N ASP A 125 9.40 15.37 -10.59
CA ASP A 125 10.31 14.33 -11.05
C ASP A 125 9.55 13.14 -11.64
N TRP A 126 9.35 13.14 -12.96
CA TRP A 126 8.64 12.08 -13.66
C TRP A 126 9.46 10.81 -13.91
N SER A 127 10.64 10.63 -13.28
CA SER A 127 11.43 9.41 -13.44
C SER A 127 10.63 8.19 -12.98
N PRO A 128 10.40 7.16 -13.81
CA PRO A 128 9.45 6.10 -13.48
C PRO A 128 9.79 5.35 -12.18
N ILE A 129 8.75 4.92 -11.46
CA ILE A 129 8.84 4.00 -10.32
C ILE A 129 8.19 2.66 -10.67
N ASP A 130 8.61 1.60 -9.99
CA ASP A 130 8.12 0.24 -10.24
C ASP A 130 6.94 -0.11 -9.34
N HIS A 131 6.87 0.48 -8.14
CA HIS A 131 5.82 0.15 -7.18
C HIS A 131 5.41 1.33 -6.26
N LEU A 132 4.11 1.46 -6.00
CA LEU A 132 3.56 2.38 -5.00
C LEU A 132 2.91 1.60 -3.85
N GLU A 133 3.28 1.86 -2.60
CA GLU A 133 2.62 1.29 -1.42
C GLU A 133 1.95 2.40 -0.61
N THR A 134 0.63 2.58 -0.75
CA THR A 134 -0.12 3.51 0.11
C THR A 134 -0.54 2.85 1.41
N PHE A 135 -0.55 3.63 2.50
CA PHE A 135 -0.73 3.14 3.88
C PHE A 135 0.37 2.15 4.25
N ALA A 136 1.61 2.52 3.93
CA ALA A 136 2.75 1.62 4.00
C ALA A 136 3.02 1.14 5.45
N GLY A 137 2.65 1.90 6.47
CA GLY A 137 2.90 1.58 7.86
C GLY A 137 4.37 1.27 8.12
N GLN A 138 4.71 -0.02 8.26
CA GLN A 138 6.09 -0.49 8.43
C GLN A 138 6.86 -0.67 7.11
N CYS A 139 6.29 -0.24 5.99
CA CYS A 139 6.84 -0.31 4.63
C CYS A 139 7.23 -1.73 4.24
N ALA A 140 6.41 -2.72 4.59
CA ALA A 140 6.76 -4.12 4.43
C ALA A 140 6.87 -4.51 2.96
N VAL A 141 5.95 -4.03 2.12
CA VAL A 141 5.99 -4.31 0.68
C VAL A 141 7.10 -3.50 0.02
N THR A 142 7.19 -2.20 0.31
CA THR A 142 8.29 -1.35 -0.19
C THR A 142 9.67 -1.94 0.13
N LYS A 143 9.89 -2.46 1.34
CA LYS A 143 11.17 -3.11 1.70
C LYS A 143 11.43 -4.38 0.89
N ALA A 144 10.39 -5.16 0.58
CA ALA A 144 10.50 -6.28 -0.35
C ALA A 144 10.92 -5.80 -1.74
N GLU A 145 10.23 -4.80 -2.27
CA GLU A 145 10.52 -4.24 -3.59
C GLU A 145 11.97 -3.74 -3.69
N TRP A 146 12.47 -3.05 -2.68
CA TRP A 146 13.87 -2.62 -2.63
C TRP A 146 14.85 -3.79 -2.60
N GLN A 147 14.53 -4.87 -1.87
CA GLN A 147 15.32 -6.10 -1.89
C GLN A 147 15.33 -6.75 -3.29
N ALA A 148 14.35 -6.42 -4.14
CA ALA A 148 14.23 -6.89 -5.52
C ALA A 148 15.04 -6.05 -6.50
N GLY A 149 15.67 -4.98 -6.02
CA GLY A 149 16.25 -3.95 -6.88
C GLY A 149 15.21 -3.08 -7.59
N ARG A 150 13.93 -3.12 -7.17
CA ARG A 150 12.85 -2.30 -7.74
C ARG A 150 12.74 -0.94 -7.04
N LYS A 151 12.36 0.08 -7.79
CA LYS A 151 12.10 1.44 -7.30
C LYS A 151 10.69 1.51 -6.72
N ALA A 152 10.58 1.33 -5.41
CA ALA A 152 9.30 1.47 -4.70
C ALA A 152 9.23 2.76 -3.88
N VAL A 153 8.02 3.34 -3.80
CA VAL A 153 7.72 4.50 -2.97
C VAL A 153 6.72 4.10 -1.88
N PRO A 154 7.10 4.20 -0.59
CA PRO A 154 6.16 4.10 0.51
C PRO A 154 5.42 5.43 0.65
N PHE A 155 4.10 5.37 0.75
CA PHE A 155 3.25 6.53 0.97
C PHE A 155 2.56 6.38 2.33
N GLU A 156 3.06 7.13 3.31
CA GLU A 156 2.66 7.05 4.72
C GLU A 156 2.91 8.40 5.41
N ILE A 157 1.99 8.83 6.28
CA ILE A 157 2.07 10.15 6.93
C ILE A 157 3.28 10.24 7.87
N LEU A 158 3.63 9.13 8.53
CA LEU A 158 4.82 9.06 9.40
C LEU A 158 6.13 9.11 8.63
N VAL A 159 6.09 8.91 7.31
CA VAL A 159 7.25 8.95 6.43
C VAL A 159 7.42 10.33 5.80
N GLY A 160 6.35 10.89 5.23
CA GLY A 160 6.41 12.14 4.47
C GLY A 160 5.75 13.36 5.15
N GLY A 161 5.21 13.21 6.36
CA GLY A 161 4.41 14.25 7.01
C GLY A 161 3.19 14.64 6.17
N ASP A 162 2.84 15.93 6.16
CA ASP A 162 1.65 16.46 5.51
C ASP A 162 1.58 16.19 4.00
N CYS A 163 2.74 16.11 3.32
CA CYS A 163 2.79 15.78 1.89
C CYS A 163 2.44 14.31 1.59
N MET A 164 2.37 13.47 2.63
CA MET A 164 1.88 12.09 2.57
C MET A 164 0.67 11.86 3.47
N ASP A 165 0.01 12.92 3.93
CA ASP A 165 -1.31 12.80 4.56
C ASP A 165 -2.35 12.45 3.50
N PHE A 166 -2.76 11.19 3.47
CA PHE A 166 -3.71 10.68 2.50
C PHE A 166 -5.10 11.33 2.59
N CYS A 167 -5.45 12.00 3.70
CA CYS A 167 -6.69 12.74 3.90
C CYS A 167 -6.57 14.24 3.54
N SER A 168 -5.37 14.80 3.46
CA SER A 168 -5.18 16.18 3.01
C SER A 168 -5.29 16.29 1.48
N PRO A 169 -5.74 17.43 0.92
CA PRO A 169 -5.71 17.64 -0.53
C PRO A 169 -4.31 17.51 -1.13
N ALA A 170 -3.29 18.04 -0.44
CA ALA A 170 -1.90 18.00 -0.89
C ALA A 170 -1.34 16.57 -0.92
N GLY A 171 -1.57 15.78 0.14
CA GLY A 171 -1.12 14.40 0.17
C GLY A 171 -1.86 13.54 -0.85
N PHE A 172 -3.17 13.73 -1.06
CA PHE A 172 -3.86 13.00 -2.12
C PHE A 172 -3.39 13.39 -3.54
N ALA A 173 -3.11 14.67 -3.79
CA ALA A 173 -2.48 15.09 -5.05
C ALA A 173 -1.12 14.40 -5.25
N ASN A 174 -0.31 14.27 -4.19
CA ASN A 174 0.93 13.50 -4.23
C ASN A 174 0.67 12.01 -4.50
N ALA A 175 -0.34 11.39 -3.89
CA ALA A 175 -0.69 9.98 -4.16
C ALA A 175 -1.11 9.74 -5.62
N VAL A 176 -1.88 10.67 -6.20
CA VAL A 176 -2.24 10.67 -7.64
C VAL A 176 -0.97 10.78 -8.50
N TYR A 177 -0.08 11.71 -8.17
CA TYR A 177 1.22 11.87 -8.83
C TYR A 177 2.05 10.57 -8.79
N GLN A 178 2.21 9.94 -7.63
CA GLN A 178 2.96 8.67 -7.55
C GLN A 178 2.31 7.55 -8.37
N THR A 179 0.98 7.51 -8.43
CA THR A 179 0.24 6.55 -9.26
C THR A 179 0.50 6.81 -10.75
N LEU A 180 0.47 8.06 -11.20
CA LEU A 180 0.78 8.45 -12.58
C LEU A 180 2.25 8.21 -12.96
N ARG A 181 3.16 8.27 -11.99
CA ARG A 181 4.60 8.04 -12.15
C ARG A 181 4.98 6.56 -12.15
N THR A 182 4.13 5.70 -11.62
CA THR A 182 4.35 4.23 -11.62
C THR A 182 4.33 3.72 -13.05
N SER A 183 5.30 2.93 -13.49
CA SER A 183 5.34 2.42 -14.87
C SER A 183 4.10 1.58 -15.21
N PRO A 184 3.58 1.62 -16.45
CA PRO A 184 2.67 0.57 -16.93
C PRO A 184 3.29 -0.82 -16.71
N GLY A 185 2.51 -1.77 -16.21
CA GLY A 185 2.99 -3.08 -15.77
C GLY A 185 3.67 -3.09 -14.38
N GLY A 186 3.90 -1.93 -13.77
CA GLY A 186 4.33 -1.79 -12.37
C GLY A 186 3.23 -2.18 -11.38
N GLY A 187 3.53 -2.07 -10.09
CA GLY A 187 2.62 -2.45 -9.01
C GLY A 187 2.07 -1.28 -8.18
N ALA A 188 0.88 -1.43 -7.64
CA ALA A 188 0.35 -0.53 -6.62
C ALA A 188 -0.39 -1.33 -5.54
N LEU A 189 0.01 -1.17 -4.28
CA LEU A 189 -0.71 -1.74 -3.14
C LEU A 189 -1.39 -0.63 -2.35
N HIS A 190 -2.69 -0.80 -2.12
CA HIS A 190 -3.51 0.07 -1.30
C HIS A 190 -4.07 -0.69 -0.10
N ALA A 191 -3.63 -0.37 1.11
CA ALA A 191 -4.11 -0.99 2.34
C ALA A 191 -4.81 0.04 3.26
N PRO A 192 -5.95 0.64 2.83
CA PRO A 192 -6.58 1.72 3.59
C PRO A 192 -6.94 1.29 5.01
N VAL A 193 -6.86 2.25 5.93
CA VAL A 193 -7.10 2.01 7.37
C VAL A 193 -8.48 1.36 7.58
N CYS A 194 -8.47 0.13 8.10
CA CYS A 194 -9.67 -0.70 8.25
C CYS A 194 -10.39 -0.53 9.60
N SER A 195 -9.84 0.25 10.53
CA SER A 195 -10.30 0.31 11.93
C SER A 195 -11.74 0.79 12.11
N THR A 196 -12.32 1.49 11.12
CA THR A 196 -13.73 1.93 11.14
C THR A 196 -14.65 1.08 10.27
N TRP A 197 -14.11 0.05 9.61
CA TRP A 197 -14.82 -0.78 8.63
C TRP A 197 -15.06 -2.22 9.09
N VAL A 198 -14.32 -2.67 10.11
CA VAL A 198 -14.38 -4.04 10.65
C VAL A 198 -15.56 -4.23 11.60
N PHE A 199 -15.99 -5.49 11.74
CA PHE A 199 -17.07 -5.90 12.66
C PHE A 199 -16.94 -5.30 14.07
N MET A 200 -15.75 -5.34 14.66
CA MET A 200 -15.52 -4.83 16.02
C MET A 200 -15.83 -3.34 16.21
N SER A 201 -15.77 -2.55 15.13
CA SER A 201 -16.04 -1.10 15.18
C SER A 201 -17.49 -0.73 14.89
N ARG A 202 -18.34 -1.65 14.42
CA ARG A 202 -19.67 -1.31 13.89
C ARG A 202 -20.58 -0.65 14.93
N GLY A 203 -20.50 -1.07 16.20
CA GLY A 203 -21.28 -0.49 17.29
C GLY A 203 -20.96 0.99 17.53
N SER A 204 -19.70 1.40 17.39
CA SER A 204 -19.28 2.80 17.61
C SER A 204 -19.38 3.66 16.35
N THR A 205 -19.17 3.08 15.16
CA THR A 205 -19.23 3.79 13.88
C THR A 205 -20.64 3.87 13.29
N LEU A 206 -21.58 3.07 13.80
CA LEU A 206 -22.94 2.89 13.28
C LEU A 206 -22.97 2.51 11.79
N ARG A 207 -21.91 1.88 11.29
CA ARG A 207 -21.86 1.37 9.92
C ARG A 207 -22.57 0.02 9.83
N SER A 208 -23.37 -0.14 8.79
CA SER A 208 -23.99 -1.39 8.38
C SER A 208 -23.94 -1.49 6.84
N PRO A 209 -24.24 -2.66 6.24
CA PRO A 209 -24.37 -2.75 4.79
C PRO A 209 -25.38 -1.77 4.18
N THR A 210 -26.46 -1.45 4.90
CA THR A 210 -27.49 -0.47 4.48
C THR A 210 -27.14 0.97 4.84
N ARG A 211 -26.22 1.19 5.79
CA ARG A 211 -25.71 2.50 6.20
C ARG A 211 -24.18 2.48 6.15
N PRO A 212 -23.57 2.34 4.95
CA PRO A 212 -22.15 2.13 4.83
C PRO A 212 -21.33 3.35 5.27
N LEU A 213 -21.89 4.57 5.20
CA LEU A 213 -21.24 5.82 5.59
C LEU A 213 -21.17 6.07 7.11
N GLY A 214 -21.91 5.29 7.90
CA GLY A 214 -21.89 5.35 9.37
C GLY A 214 -22.53 6.61 9.98
N ARG A 215 -22.02 7.03 11.14
CA ARG A 215 -22.39 8.26 11.83
C ARG A 215 -21.60 9.47 11.31
N GLY A 216 -22.27 10.61 11.13
CA GLY A 216 -21.68 11.81 10.51
C GLY A 216 -20.86 12.70 11.45
N ASP A 217 -20.96 12.49 12.75
CA ASP A 217 -20.34 13.29 13.81
C ASP A 217 -18.98 12.74 14.29
N SER A 218 -18.47 11.66 13.68
CA SER A 218 -17.19 11.07 14.03
C SER A 218 -16.13 11.35 12.96
N GLN A 219 -15.08 12.11 13.31
CA GLN A 219 -13.97 12.40 12.39
C GLN A 219 -13.33 11.13 11.84
N LYS A 220 -13.13 10.10 12.68
CA LYS A 220 -12.58 8.80 12.24
C LYS A 220 -13.43 8.13 11.16
N VAL A 221 -14.76 8.27 11.24
CA VAL A 221 -15.69 7.73 10.25
C VAL A 221 -15.62 8.55 8.96
N ALA A 222 -15.54 9.89 9.07
CA ALA A 222 -15.35 10.78 7.93
C ALA A 222 -14.02 10.50 7.20
N ASP A 223 -12.90 10.41 7.91
CA ASP A 223 -11.59 10.05 7.36
C ASP A 223 -11.63 8.66 6.72
N GLY A 224 -12.31 7.70 7.37
CA GLY A 224 -12.53 6.37 6.81
C GLY A 224 -13.27 6.42 5.46
N ASN A 225 -14.33 7.22 5.34
CA ASN A 225 -15.04 7.42 4.07
C ASN A 225 -14.13 8.05 3.00
N LEU A 226 -13.34 9.04 3.41
CA LEU A 226 -12.41 9.74 2.53
C LEU A 226 -11.31 8.82 2.01
N HIS A 227 -10.73 7.97 2.87
CA HIS A 227 -9.77 6.93 2.47
C HIS A 227 -10.33 6.04 1.36
N VAL A 228 -11.56 5.53 1.51
CA VAL A 228 -12.17 4.63 0.52
C VAL A 228 -12.44 5.34 -0.79
N ALA A 229 -12.99 6.55 -0.74
CA ALA A 229 -13.26 7.34 -1.94
C ALA A 229 -11.99 7.62 -2.75
N ARG A 230 -10.90 8.00 -2.05
CA ARG A 230 -9.61 8.29 -2.66
C ARG A 230 -8.91 7.03 -3.17
N CYS A 231 -8.94 5.92 -2.43
CA CYS A 231 -8.44 4.62 -2.91
C CYS A 231 -9.16 4.15 -4.18
N ALA A 232 -10.49 4.33 -4.24
CA ALA A 232 -11.26 3.98 -5.42
C ALA A 232 -10.80 4.75 -6.66
N VAL A 233 -10.53 6.06 -6.52
CA VAL A 233 -9.93 6.88 -7.58
C VAL A 233 -8.55 6.36 -8.00
N LEU A 234 -7.67 6.04 -7.05
CA LEU A 234 -6.34 5.51 -7.36
C LEU A 234 -6.41 4.16 -8.08
N CYS A 235 -7.34 3.28 -7.71
CA CYS A 235 -7.53 1.99 -8.38
C CYS A 235 -8.03 2.15 -9.83
N ILE A 236 -8.96 3.08 -10.07
CA ILE A 236 -9.42 3.42 -11.43
C ILE A 236 -8.27 3.98 -12.27
N LEU A 237 -7.49 4.89 -11.69
CA LEU A 237 -6.34 5.49 -12.36
C LEU A 237 -5.24 4.45 -12.66
N ALA A 238 -4.94 3.58 -11.70
CA ALA A 238 -3.99 2.49 -11.86
C ALA A 238 -4.43 1.52 -12.96
N ALA A 239 -5.72 1.13 -12.97
CA ALA A 239 -6.28 0.29 -14.02
C ALA A 239 -6.18 0.94 -15.40
N ALA A 240 -6.56 2.21 -15.53
CA ALA A 240 -6.49 2.96 -16.79
C ALA A 240 -5.05 3.07 -17.32
N LYS A 241 -4.06 3.09 -16.43
CA LYS A 241 -2.64 3.14 -16.76
C LYS A 241 -1.99 1.77 -17.01
N GLY A 242 -2.73 0.68 -16.81
CA GLY A 242 -2.20 -0.68 -16.94
C GLY A 242 -1.27 -1.08 -15.79
N ILE A 243 -1.46 -0.52 -14.59
CA ILE A 243 -0.73 -0.88 -13.37
C ILE A 243 -1.41 -2.11 -12.72
N PHE A 244 -0.61 -3.04 -12.20
CA PHE A 244 -1.07 -4.11 -11.34
C PHE A 244 -1.41 -3.56 -9.95
N TRP A 245 -2.68 -3.30 -9.71
CA TRP A 245 -3.12 -2.80 -8.41
C TRP A 245 -3.72 -3.90 -7.53
N LEU A 246 -3.45 -3.80 -6.23
CA LEU A 246 -4.04 -4.61 -5.17
C LEU A 246 -4.65 -3.67 -4.13
N LEU A 247 -5.87 -3.98 -3.67
CA LEU A 247 -6.47 -3.33 -2.52
C LEU A 247 -6.71 -4.36 -1.41
N GLU A 248 -6.08 -4.17 -0.25
CA GLU A 248 -6.17 -5.06 0.91
C GLU A 248 -7.21 -4.58 1.94
N GLN A 249 -7.99 -5.53 2.45
CA GLN A 249 -8.84 -5.35 3.63
C GLN A 249 -8.94 -6.64 4.45
N PRO A 250 -9.22 -6.55 5.77
CA PRO A 250 -9.65 -7.71 6.53
C PRO A 250 -11.00 -8.24 6.04
N SER A 251 -11.22 -9.55 6.14
CA SER A 251 -12.46 -10.20 5.66
C SER A 251 -13.75 -9.80 6.36
N THR A 252 -13.66 -9.22 7.56
CA THR A 252 -14.81 -8.70 8.30
C THR A 252 -15.16 -7.26 7.93
N SER A 253 -14.38 -6.63 7.04
CA SER A 253 -14.59 -5.28 6.55
C SER A 253 -15.87 -5.20 5.70
N ILE A 254 -16.68 -4.18 5.93
CA ILE A 254 -17.81 -3.81 5.05
C ILE A 254 -17.45 -2.67 4.09
N MET A 255 -16.16 -2.34 3.97
CA MET A 255 -15.70 -1.26 3.10
C MET A 255 -16.16 -1.42 1.64
N GLU A 256 -16.34 -2.66 1.18
CA GLU A 256 -16.87 -2.92 -0.17
C GLU A 256 -18.26 -2.30 -0.39
N THR A 257 -19.08 -2.15 0.65
CA THR A 257 -20.42 -1.54 0.57
C THR A 257 -20.41 -0.01 0.44
N HIS A 258 -19.24 0.63 0.55
CA HIS A 258 -19.12 2.07 0.41
C HIS A 258 -19.51 2.55 -1.00
N PRO A 259 -20.28 3.65 -1.16
CA PRO A 259 -20.77 4.10 -2.47
C PRO A 259 -19.67 4.30 -3.53
N SER A 260 -18.54 4.91 -3.17
CA SER A 260 -17.42 5.08 -4.13
C SER A 260 -16.75 3.76 -4.51
N PHE A 261 -16.70 2.80 -3.59
CA PHE A 261 -16.15 1.47 -3.87
C PHE A 261 -17.08 0.72 -4.83
N GLN A 262 -18.41 0.79 -4.59
CA GLN A 262 -19.42 0.25 -5.48
C GLN A 262 -19.37 0.89 -6.88
N LYS A 263 -19.14 2.20 -6.99
CA LYS A 263 -18.92 2.86 -8.28
C LYS A 263 -17.68 2.31 -8.99
N MET A 264 -16.56 2.14 -8.28
CA MET A 264 -15.35 1.53 -8.84
C MET A 264 -15.60 0.10 -9.35
N LEU A 265 -16.30 -0.74 -8.57
CA LEU A 265 -16.64 -2.12 -8.97
C LEU A 265 -17.52 -2.19 -10.24
N LYS A 266 -18.29 -1.14 -10.54
CA LYS A 266 -19.10 -1.07 -11.76
C LYS A 266 -18.31 -0.60 -12.98
N ILE A 267 -17.21 0.12 -12.76
CA ILE A 267 -16.34 0.65 -13.83
C ILE A 267 -15.26 -0.37 -14.19
N LEU A 268 -14.72 -1.06 -13.19
CA LEU A 268 -13.61 -2.00 -13.34
C LEU A 268 -14.12 -3.44 -13.26
N HIS A 269 -13.55 -4.32 -14.07
CA HIS A 269 -13.62 -5.75 -13.78
C HIS A 269 -12.72 -6.04 -12.57
N VAL A 270 -13.31 -6.41 -11.43
CA VAL A 270 -12.58 -6.64 -10.17
C VAL A 270 -12.76 -8.06 -9.70
N ARG A 271 -11.65 -8.74 -9.47
CA ARG A 271 -11.55 -10.04 -8.79
C ARG A 271 -11.37 -9.83 -7.30
N LYS A 272 -11.89 -10.77 -6.52
CA LYS A 272 -11.86 -10.79 -5.06
C LYS A 272 -11.23 -12.10 -4.59
N LEU A 273 -10.02 -12.03 -4.06
CA LEU A 273 -9.32 -13.16 -3.47
C LEU A 273 -9.45 -13.12 -1.94
N ILE A 274 -9.78 -14.26 -1.32
CA ILE A 274 -9.86 -14.38 0.14
C ILE A 274 -8.86 -15.45 0.60
N PHE A 275 -8.00 -15.12 1.56
CA PHE A 275 -7.05 -16.07 2.13
C PHE A 275 -6.70 -15.75 3.59
N ASP A 276 -6.07 -16.69 4.28
CA ASP A 276 -5.51 -16.47 5.61
C ASP A 276 -4.03 -16.07 5.49
N MET A 277 -3.63 -14.93 6.08
CA MET A 277 -2.23 -14.47 6.05
C MET A 277 -1.25 -15.49 6.65
N LYS A 278 -1.74 -16.40 7.51
CA LYS A 278 -0.95 -17.50 8.08
C LYS A 278 -0.47 -18.47 7.00
N ASP A 279 -1.24 -18.69 5.93
CA ASP A 279 -0.80 -19.48 4.78
C ASP A 279 0.41 -18.83 4.08
N PHE A 280 0.73 -17.56 4.37
CA PHE A 280 1.85 -16.80 3.81
C PHE A 280 2.91 -16.44 4.86
N GLY A 281 2.97 -17.19 5.97
CA GLY A 281 3.98 -17.03 7.02
C GLY A 281 3.68 -15.94 8.05
N ALA A 282 2.45 -15.41 8.11
CA ALA A 282 2.07 -14.56 9.24
C ALA A 282 1.91 -15.37 10.53
N ASN A 283 2.28 -14.76 11.67
CA ASN A 283 2.18 -15.39 12.99
C ASN A 283 0.72 -15.58 13.44
N THR A 284 -0.20 -14.77 12.91
CA THR A 284 -1.62 -14.77 13.28
C THR A 284 -2.47 -15.20 12.09
N GLN A 285 -3.55 -15.94 12.38
CA GLN A 285 -4.57 -16.24 11.38
C GLN A 285 -5.46 -15.00 11.21
N LYS A 286 -5.05 -14.13 10.31
CA LYS A 286 -5.88 -13.00 9.85
C LYS A 286 -6.40 -13.33 8.46
N ARG A 287 -7.72 -13.47 8.34
CA ARG A 287 -8.36 -13.64 7.04
C ARG A 287 -8.47 -12.30 6.34
N THR A 288 -7.86 -12.21 5.17
CA THR A 288 -7.69 -11.01 4.35
C THR A 288 -8.41 -11.20 3.02
N ILE A 289 -8.91 -10.09 2.48
CA ILE A 289 -9.45 -9.96 1.13
C ILE A 289 -8.48 -9.08 0.33
N LEU A 290 -8.16 -9.50 -0.89
CA LEU A 290 -7.54 -8.68 -1.91
C LEU A 290 -8.53 -8.42 -3.04
N TYR A 291 -8.59 -7.19 -3.50
CA TYR A 291 -9.25 -6.79 -4.73
C TYR A 291 -8.21 -6.44 -5.78
N SER A 292 -8.42 -6.87 -7.02
CA SER A 292 -7.56 -6.53 -8.15
C SER A 292 -8.34 -6.59 -9.45
N SER A 293 -7.84 -5.96 -10.51
CA SER A 293 -8.36 -6.16 -11.87
C SER A 293 -7.64 -7.26 -12.66
N HIS A 294 -6.55 -7.81 -12.11
CA HIS A 294 -5.68 -8.77 -12.80
C HIS A 294 -6.00 -10.21 -12.42
N GLU A 295 -6.01 -11.11 -13.41
CA GLU A 295 -6.39 -12.52 -13.23
C GLU A 295 -5.39 -13.29 -12.40
N GLU A 296 -4.13 -12.92 -12.53
CA GLU A 296 -3.01 -13.59 -11.88
C GLU A 296 -2.98 -13.31 -10.36
N VAL A 297 -3.90 -12.48 -9.84
CA VAL A 297 -4.12 -12.41 -8.38
C VAL A 297 -4.41 -13.79 -7.80
N ASP A 298 -5.08 -14.67 -8.56
CA ASP A 298 -5.42 -16.02 -8.14
C ASP A 298 -4.15 -16.92 -7.98
N ASP A 299 -3.08 -16.61 -8.72
CA ASP A 299 -1.80 -17.33 -8.63
C ASP A 299 -1.09 -17.11 -7.29
N LEU A 300 -1.47 -16.09 -6.51
CA LEU A 300 -0.99 -15.93 -5.13
C LEU A 300 -1.24 -17.18 -4.30
N LEU A 301 -2.32 -17.92 -4.57
CA LEU A 301 -2.62 -19.17 -3.86
C LEU A 301 -1.62 -20.29 -4.14
N LEU A 302 -0.87 -20.24 -5.25
CA LEU A 302 0.19 -21.19 -5.58
C LEU A 302 1.42 -21.01 -4.69
N HIS A 303 1.58 -19.83 -4.08
CA HIS A 303 2.73 -19.50 -3.25
C HIS A 303 2.48 -19.65 -1.75
N LYS A 304 1.40 -20.34 -1.35
CA LYS A 304 1.17 -20.65 0.06
C LYS A 304 2.39 -21.37 0.63
N HIS A 305 2.87 -20.92 1.78
CA HIS A 305 3.90 -21.61 2.53
C HIS A 305 3.41 -23.03 2.78
N PRO A 306 4.22 -24.06 2.49
CA PRO A 306 3.84 -25.45 2.78
C PRO A 306 3.44 -25.51 4.25
N ARG A 307 2.20 -25.93 4.51
CA ARG A 307 1.70 -26.03 5.88
C ARG A 307 2.64 -26.95 6.62
N LYS A 308 3.43 -26.41 7.55
CA LYS A 308 4.02 -27.26 8.60
C LYS A 308 2.81 -27.93 9.22
N ARG A 309 2.69 -29.27 9.09
CA ARG A 309 1.65 -30.03 9.78
C ARG A 309 1.71 -29.55 11.22
N CYS A 310 0.71 -28.78 11.64
CA CYS A 310 0.65 -28.37 13.02
C CYS A 310 0.46 -29.68 13.77
N HIS A 311 1.44 -30.09 14.58
CA HIS A 311 1.18 -31.08 15.61
C HIS A 311 0.28 -30.41 16.64
N SER A 312 -0.97 -30.16 16.26
CA SER A 312 -2.01 -29.91 17.24
C SER A 312 -2.07 -31.21 18.03
N LYS A 313 -1.53 -31.18 19.26
CA LYS A 313 -2.02 -32.10 20.28
C LYS A 313 -3.53 -31.92 20.26
N GLU A 314 -4.22 -32.98 19.88
CA GLU A 314 -5.67 -33.05 19.93
C GLU A 314 -6.08 -32.69 21.35
N MET A 315 -6.57 -31.47 21.56
CA MET A 315 -7.05 -31.05 22.87
C MET A 315 -8.47 -31.58 22.97
N VAL A 316 -8.58 -32.85 23.39
CA VAL A 316 -9.86 -33.48 23.71
C VAL A 316 -10.35 -32.87 25.02
N ILE A 317 -11.20 -31.85 24.92
CA ILE A 317 -11.97 -31.36 26.08
C ILE A 317 -13.12 -32.35 26.26
N ARG A 318 -13.00 -33.26 27.24
CA ARG A 318 -14.12 -34.08 27.71
C ARG A 318 -14.88 -33.27 28.74
N TYR A 319 -16.13 -32.93 28.43
CA TYR A 319 -17.07 -32.52 29.47
C TYR A 319 -17.52 -33.78 30.19
N THR A 320 -17.22 -33.88 31.48
CA THR A 320 -17.84 -34.87 32.36
C THR A 320 -19.14 -34.25 32.89
N ASP A 321 -20.26 -34.92 32.64
CA ASP A 321 -21.57 -34.53 33.15
C ASP A 321 -21.51 -34.41 34.68
N SER A 322 -22.08 -33.32 35.21
CA SER A 322 -22.38 -33.14 36.64
C SER A 322 -23.88 -33.05 36.82
#